data_AF-A0AAE7ALA2-F1
#
_entry.id   AF-A0AAE7ALA2-F1
#
_cell.length_a   1.000
_cell.length_b   1.000
_cell.length_c   1.000
_cell.angle_alpha   90.00
_cell.angle_beta   90.00
_cell.angle_gamma   90.00
#
_symmetry.space_group_name_H-M   'P 1'
#
loop_
_entity.id
_entity.type
_entity.pdbx_description
1 polymer ?
#
loop_
_entity_poly.entity_id
_entity_poly.type
_entity_poly.pdbx_seq_one_letter_code
_entity_poly.pdbx_strand_id
1 'polypeptide(L)'
;MSSQTVWLPTALYTALIRWQMDGFTATGFVNAIFGDKAESQIRQRRYTFIYRHLIKLVNQGLLKRKTVDDGRRFSHFIRTPKFDEVHFKEEFIGPEALVSEQDKEKDREIERVKNELESIKSKLGTREQHYRQTLQMNDLKLAEYNELRSHFPLLAPIIDKAVSDAVEESREIQGKLAAVERILTVIWMITTPKEGANKSLI
;
A
#
# COMPACT_ATOMS: atom_id res chain seq x y z
N MET A 1 48.67 -20.34 -6.91
CA MET A 1 47.29 -20.65 -7.33
C MET A 1 46.43 -19.45 -7.03
N SER A 2 45.71 -18.91 -8.01
CA SER A 2 44.79 -17.79 -7.78
C SER A 2 43.62 -18.29 -6.94
N SER A 3 43.51 -17.89 -5.67
CA SER A 3 42.32 -18.20 -4.87
C SER A 3 41.11 -17.49 -5.48
N GLN A 4 40.06 -18.25 -5.76
CA GLN A 4 38.80 -17.71 -6.29
C GLN A 4 38.23 -16.73 -5.26
N THR A 5 37.97 -15.49 -5.68
CA THR A 5 37.31 -14.48 -4.82
C THR A 5 35.80 -14.51 -5.05
N VAL A 6 35.02 -14.57 -3.98
CA VAL A 6 33.55 -14.57 -4.01
C VAL A 6 33.03 -13.36 -3.25
N TRP A 7 32.23 -12.54 -3.91
CA TRP A 7 31.62 -11.35 -3.32
C TRP A 7 30.26 -11.71 -2.71
N LEU A 8 30.04 -11.30 -1.46
CA LEU A 8 28.80 -11.55 -0.72
C LEU A 8 28.17 -10.23 -0.29
N PRO A 9 26.84 -10.07 -0.44
CA PRO A 9 26.10 -8.98 0.19
C PRO A 9 26.39 -8.92 1.68
N THR A 10 26.48 -7.72 2.28
CA THR A 10 26.76 -7.50 3.73
C THR A 10 26.02 -8.47 4.66
N ALA A 11 24.73 -8.72 4.42
CA ALA A 11 23.94 -9.68 5.22
C ALA A 11 24.50 -11.12 5.16
N LEU A 12 24.87 -11.59 3.97
CA LEU A 12 25.46 -12.92 3.74
C LEU A 12 26.90 -13.00 4.21
N TYR A 13 27.69 -11.96 3.97
CA TYR A 13 29.05 -11.89 4.48
C TYR A 13 29.06 -11.94 6.02
N THR A 14 28.19 -11.17 6.66
CA THR A 14 28.09 -11.16 8.13
C THR A 14 27.68 -12.52 8.67
N ALA A 15 26.61 -13.11 8.15
CA ALA A 15 26.13 -14.40 8.62
C ALA A 15 27.13 -15.55 8.39
N LEU A 16 27.65 -15.67 7.16
CA LEU A 16 28.46 -16.81 6.75
C LEU A 16 29.92 -16.66 7.19
N ILE A 17 30.47 -15.45 7.14
CA ILE A 17 31.91 -15.25 7.42
C ILE A 17 32.14 -14.77 8.85
N ARG A 18 31.40 -13.74 9.29
CA ARG A 18 31.62 -13.17 10.63
C ARG A 18 31.01 -14.03 11.73
N TRP A 19 29.79 -14.53 11.52
CA TRP A 19 29.07 -15.34 12.51
C TRP A 19 29.27 -16.85 12.33
N GLN A 20 29.96 -17.26 11.29
CA GLN A 20 30.26 -18.67 11.02
C GLN A 20 28.99 -19.56 10.99
N MET A 21 27.86 -19.02 10.51
CA MET A 21 26.61 -19.78 10.43
C MET A 21 26.73 -20.95 9.44
N ASP A 22 26.27 -22.12 9.87
CA ASP A 22 26.17 -23.32 9.04
C ASP A 22 24.88 -24.10 9.39
N GLY A 23 24.41 -24.95 8.48
CA GLY A 23 23.23 -25.79 8.71
C GLY A 23 21.94 -25.01 8.98
N PHE A 24 21.70 -23.91 8.28
CA PHE A 24 20.55 -23.02 8.51
C PHE A 24 19.49 -23.11 7.41
N THR A 25 18.27 -22.67 7.72
CA THR A 25 17.22 -22.45 6.71
C THR A 25 17.23 -21.01 6.21
N ALA A 26 16.74 -20.74 5.01
CA ALA A 26 16.63 -19.37 4.50
C ALA A 26 15.76 -18.47 5.40
N THR A 27 14.71 -19.03 6.01
CA THR A 27 13.86 -18.30 6.97
C THR A 27 14.62 -18.02 8.27
N GLY A 28 15.33 -19.02 8.81
CA GLY A 28 16.17 -18.84 10.00
C GLY A 28 17.26 -17.81 9.77
N PHE A 29 17.87 -17.81 8.59
CA PHE A 29 18.84 -16.82 8.16
C PHE A 29 18.27 -15.40 8.19
N VAL A 30 17.11 -15.18 7.55
CA VAL A 30 16.47 -13.85 7.49
C VAL A 30 16.13 -13.36 8.89
N ASN A 31 15.59 -14.22 9.75
CA ASN A 31 15.25 -13.84 11.12
C ASN A 31 16.50 -13.50 11.94
N ALA A 32 17.59 -14.26 11.79
CA ALA A 32 18.83 -14.03 12.53
C ALA A 32 19.49 -12.69 12.15
N ILE A 33 19.46 -12.32 10.87
CA ILE A 33 20.12 -11.10 10.39
C ILE A 33 19.25 -9.85 10.53
N PHE A 34 17.94 -9.98 10.35
CA PHE A 34 17.04 -8.84 10.24
C PHE A 34 16.01 -8.72 11.37
N GLY A 35 15.97 -9.68 12.29
CA GLY A 35 14.94 -9.79 13.31
C GLY A 35 13.60 -10.30 12.76
N ASP A 36 12.71 -10.70 13.66
CA ASP A 36 11.36 -11.20 13.35
C ASP A 36 10.29 -10.11 13.32
N LYS A 37 10.63 -8.88 13.76
CA LYS A 37 9.71 -7.75 13.94
C LYS A 37 9.43 -6.90 12.69
N ALA A 38 9.99 -7.27 11.53
CA ALA A 38 9.78 -6.50 10.30
C ALA A 38 8.38 -6.76 9.70
N GLU A 39 7.80 -5.74 9.06
CA GLU A 39 6.56 -5.87 8.30
C GLU A 39 6.64 -7.00 7.26
N SER A 40 5.51 -7.68 7.02
CA SER A 40 5.43 -8.90 6.20
C SER A 40 6.01 -8.72 4.80
N GLN A 41 5.76 -7.58 4.15
CA GLN A 41 6.26 -7.26 2.82
C GLN A 41 7.79 -7.09 2.82
N ILE A 42 8.34 -6.34 3.78
CA ILE A 42 9.80 -6.14 3.91
C ILE A 42 10.50 -7.47 4.18
N ARG A 43 9.90 -8.32 5.03
CA ARG A 43 10.42 -9.65 5.34
C ARG A 43 10.43 -10.56 4.10
N GLN A 44 9.37 -10.54 3.29
CA GLN A 44 9.29 -11.33 2.06
C GLN A 44 10.32 -10.86 1.01
N ARG A 45 10.54 -9.54 0.87
CA ARG A 45 11.57 -8.97 0.00
C ARG A 45 12.97 -9.44 0.44
N ARG A 46 13.29 -9.32 1.73
CA ARG A 46 14.56 -9.80 2.32
C ARG A 46 14.75 -11.30 2.09
N TYR A 47 13.71 -12.10 2.32
CA TYR A 47 13.75 -13.55 2.06
C TYR A 47 14.08 -13.88 0.61
N THR A 48 13.37 -13.25 -0.34
CA THR A 48 13.58 -13.50 -1.77
C THR A 48 15.00 -13.15 -2.20
N PHE A 49 15.51 -12.01 -1.72
CA PHE A 49 16.87 -11.57 -2.00
C PHE A 49 17.93 -12.53 -1.46
N ILE A 50 17.82 -12.92 -0.18
CA ILE A 50 18.75 -13.86 0.46
C ILE A 50 18.68 -15.23 -0.23
N TYR A 51 17.48 -15.74 -0.48
CA TYR A 51 17.29 -17.06 -1.09
C TYR A 51 17.95 -17.14 -2.47
N ARG A 52 17.81 -16.11 -3.31
CA ARG A 52 18.48 -16.05 -4.62
C ARG A 52 20.00 -16.19 -4.50
N HIS A 53 20.62 -15.53 -3.52
CA HIS A 53 22.07 -15.62 -3.31
C HIS A 53 22.49 -16.97 -2.73
N LEU A 54 21.72 -17.55 -1.82
CA LEU A 54 21.98 -18.90 -1.31
C LEU A 54 21.97 -19.93 -2.46
N ILE A 55 21.03 -19.82 -3.40
CA ILE A 55 21.00 -20.68 -4.59
C ILE A 55 22.22 -20.47 -5.49
N LYS A 56 22.71 -19.23 -5.66
CA LYS A 56 23.97 -18.98 -6.40
C LYS A 56 25.14 -19.71 -5.76
N LEU A 57 25.28 -19.66 -4.43
CA LEU A 57 26.34 -20.37 -3.71
C LEU A 57 26.20 -21.89 -3.82
N VAL A 58 24.98 -22.42 -3.88
CA VAL A 58 24.73 -23.84 -4.17
C VAL A 58 25.20 -24.20 -5.58
N ASN A 59 24.85 -23.41 -6.58
CA ASN A 59 25.25 -23.66 -7.97
C ASN A 59 26.77 -23.56 -8.17
N GLN A 60 27.48 -22.77 -7.36
CA GLN A 60 28.95 -22.71 -7.35
C GLN A 60 29.61 -23.89 -6.62
N GLY A 61 28.79 -24.74 -5.98
CA GLY A 61 29.24 -25.86 -5.17
C GLY A 61 29.83 -25.45 -3.83
N LEU A 62 29.57 -24.22 -3.35
CA LEU A 62 30.06 -23.72 -2.06
C LEU A 62 29.12 -24.10 -0.92
N LEU A 63 27.81 -24.14 -1.19
CA LEU A 63 26.79 -24.67 -0.28
C LEU A 63 26.13 -25.92 -0.87
N LYS A 64 25.61 -26.78 0.00
CA LYS A 64 24.74 -27.89 -0.36
C LYS A 64 23.37 -27.68 0.24
N ARG A 65 22.34 -27.98 -0.55
CA ARG A 65 20.94 -28.00 -0.10
C ARG A 65 20.62 -29.39 0.44
N LYS A 66 20.26 -29.48 1.72
CA LYS A 66 19.76 -30.71 2.35
C LYS A 66 18.28 -30.56 2.65
N THR A 67 17.47 -31.44 2.07
CA THR A 67 16.09 -31.62 2.50
C THR A 67 16.14 -32.49 3.74
N VAL A 68 15.50 -32.05 4.81
CA VAL A 68 15.37 -32.86 6.03
C VAL A 68 13.94 -33.40 6.03
N ASP A 69 13.80 -34.69 6.30
CA ASP A 69 12.56 -35.45 6.14
C ASP A 69 11.62 -35.25 7.35
N ASP A 70 11.56 -34.01 7.85
CA ASP A 70 10.95 -33.66 9.15
C ASP A 70 9.48 -33.24 8.98
N GLY A 71 8.85 -33.62 7.87
CA GLY A 71 7.51 -33.14 7.47
C GLY A 71 7.45 -31.65 7.09
N ARG A 72 8.54 -30.88 7.26
CA ARG A 72 8.64 -29.47 6.84
C ARG A 72 9.44 -29.35 5.55
N ARG A 73 8.87 -28.72 4.51
CA ARG A 73 9.51 -28.46 3.20
C ARG A 73 10.64 -27.42 3.24
N PHE A 74 11.32 -27.21 4.37
CA PHE A 74 12.38 -26.23 4.46
C PHE A 74 13.73 -26.87 4.21
N SER A 75 14.42 -26.37 3.19
CA SER A 75 15.77 -26.84 2.90
C SER A 75 16.80 -26.14 3.76
N HIS A 76 17.71 -26.94 4.29
CA HIS A 76 18.88 -26.45 5.00
C HIS A 76 20.01 -26.23 4.02
N PHE A 77 20.78 -25.18 4.26
CA PHE A 77 21.98 -24.84 3.53
C PHE A 77 23.18 -25.16 4.43
N ILE A 78 24.06 -26.02 3.92
CA ILE A 78 25.23 -26.52 4.64
C ILE A 78 26.47 -26.20 3.81
N ARG A 79 27.57 -25.81 4.45
CA ARG A 79 28.85 -25.59 3.77
C ARG A 79 29.38 -26.87 3.16
N THR A 80 30.13 -26.69 2.09
CA THR A 80 30.93 -27.76 1.48
C THR A 80 32.40 -27.52 1.80
N PRO A 81 33.28 -28.52 1.67
CA PRO A 81 34.73 -28.31 1.82
C PRO A 81 35.28 -27.19 0.92
N LYS A 82 34.71 -27.03 -0.28
CA LYS A 82 35.07 -25.98 -1.24
C LYS A 82 34.79 -24.57 -0.70
N PHE A 83 33.92 -24.43 0.29
CA PHE A 83 33.62 -23.14 0.92
C PHE A 83 34.87 -22.54 1.59
N ASP A 84 35.72 -23.38 2.20
CA ASP A 84 36.89 -22.91 2.94
C ASP A 84 38.11 -22.64 2.03
N GLU A 85 38.02 -23.05 0.76
CA GLU A 85 39.08 -22.87 -0.25
C GLU A 85 38.98 -21.52 -0.98
N VAL A 86 37.86 -20.80 -0.84
CA VAL A 86 37.61 -19.52 -1.52
C VAL A 86 37.77 -18.33 -0.60
N HIS A 87 38.19 -17.20 -1.16
CA HIS A 87 38.31 -15.95 -0.40
C HIS A 87 37.03 -15.13 -0.53
N PHE A 88 36.32 -14.93 0.57
CA PHE A 88 35.11 -14.10 0.57
C PHE A 88 35.45 -12.63 0.79
N LYS A 89 34.80 -11.75 0.02
CA LYS A 89 34.83 -10.31 0.25
C LYS A 89 33.42 -9.76 0.43
N GLU A 90 33.30 -8.75 1.27
CA GLU A 90 32.04 -8.06 1.49
C GLU A 90 31.76 -7.10 0.33
N GLU A 91 30.58 -7.25 -0.26
CA GLU A 91 29.99 -6.29 -1.18
C GLU A 91 28.95 -5.48 -0.42
N PHE A 92 29.21 -4.17 -0.29
CA PHE A 92 28.24 -3.25 0.28
C PHE A 92 27.11 -3.04 -0.74
N ILE A 93 25.99 -3.71 -0.50
CA ILE A 93 24.77 -3.55 -1.26
C ILE A 93 23.88 -2.59 -0.48
N GLY A 94 23.82 -1.34 -0.94
CA GLY A 94 22.92 -0.34 -0.38
C GLY A 94 21.45 -0.77 -0.44
N PRO A 95 20.57 -0.22 0.41
CA PRO A 95 19.13 -0.55 0.42
C PRO A 95 18.47 -0.49 -0.96
N GLU A 96 18.97 0.39 -1.84
CA GLU A 96 18.45 0.63 -3.18
C GLU A 96 18.67 -0.56 -4.14
N ALA A 97 19.71 -1.38 -3.93
CA ALA A 97 20.03 -2.52 -4.78
C ALA A 97 19.21 -3.78 -4.44
N LEU A 98 18.38 -3.72 -3.39
CA LEU A 98 17.40 -4.76 -3.02
C LEU A 98 16.07 -4.61 -3.76
N VAL A 99 15.85 -3.47 -4.43
CA VAL A 99 14.60 -3.14 -5.13
C VAL A 99 14.83 -3.37 -6.62
N SER A 100 14.16 -4.37 -7.20
CA SER A 100 14.24 -4.55 -8.65
C SER A 100 13.60 -3.35 -9.38
N GLU A 101 14.01 -3.05 -10.61
CA GLU A 101 13.35 -2.00 -11.40
C GLU A 101 11.84 -2.25 -11.56
N GLN A 102 11.40 -3.51 -11.55
CA GLN A 102 9.98 -3.88 -11.50
C GLN A 102 9.29 -3.48 -10.18
N ASP A 103 9.99 -3.55 -9.05
CA ASP A 103 9.45 -3.13 -7.76
C ASP A 103 9.37 -1.61 -7.66
N LYS A 104 10.35 -0.88 -8.21
CA LYS A 104 10.31 0.58 -8.31
C LYS A 104 9.16 1.06 -9.19
N GLU A 105 8.89 0.37 -10.29
CA GLU A 105 7.78 0.72 -11.18
C GLU A 105 6.42 0.47 -10.51
N LYS A 106 6.27 -0.63 -9.76
CA LYS A 106 5.07 -0.88 -8.96
C LYS A 106 4.85 0.17 -7.88
N ASP A 107 5.90 0.53 -7.14
CA ASP A 107 5.80 1.55 -6.09
C ASP A 107 5.43 2.93 -6.71
N ARG A 108 5.95 3.25 -7.90
CA ARG A 108 5.55 4.46 -8.67
C ARG A 108 4.11 4.39 -9.16
N GLU A 109 3.66 3.24 -9.64
CA GLU A 109 2.28 3.04 -10.10
C GLU A 109 1.28 3.20 -8.95
N ILE A 110 1.58 2.63 -7.78
CA ILE A 110 0.80 2.81 -6.55
C ILE A 110 0.72 4.30 -6.18
N GLU A 111 1.84 5.01 -6.21
CA GLU A 111 1.87 6.44 -5.89
C GLU A 111 1.10 7.28 -6.91
N ARG A 112 1.13 6.94 -8.20
CA ARG A 112 0.30 7.60 -9.24
C ARG A 112 -1.18 7.40 -8.95
N VAL A 113 -1.62 6.16 -8.72
CA VAL A 113 -3.02 5.84 -8.43
C VAL A 113 -3.50 6.56 -7.17
N LYS A 114 -2.66 6.63 -6.13
CA LYS A 114 -2.97 7.36 -4.90
C LYS A 114 -3.17 8.86 -5.16
N ASN A 115 -2.28 9.48 -5.93
CA ASN A 115 -2.38 10.90 -6.27
C ASN A 115 -3.61 11.20 -7.15
N GLU A 116 -3.94 10.30 -8.09
CA GLU A 116 -5.18 10.39 -8.87
C GLU A 116 -6.41 10.30 -7.99
N LEU A 117 -6.43 9.37 -7.02
CA LEU A 117 -7.55 9.19 -6.10
C LEU A 117 -7.76 10.42 -5.20
N GLU A 118 -6.70 11.02 -4.67
CA GLU A 118 -6.78 12.26 -3.90
C GLU A 118 -7.26 13.44 -4.77
N SER A 119 -6.81 13.52 -6.02
CA SER A 119 -7.32 14.52 -6.97
C SER A 119 -8.82 14.36 -7.23
N ILE A 120 -9.29 13.14 -7.44
CA ILE A 120 -10.71 12.81 -7.64
C ILE A 120 -11.52 13.18 -6.40
N LYS A 121 -11.04 12.80 -5.21
CA LYS A 121 -11.68 13.11 -3.93
C LYS A 121 -11.82 14.62 -3.72
N SER A 122 -10.77 15.39 -4.01
CA SER A 122 -10.82 16.85 -3.95
C SER A 122 -11.87 17.44 -4.88
N LYS A 123 -11.90 17.02 -6.16
CA LYS A 123 -12.89 17.49 -7.14
C LYS A 123 -14.32 17.16 -6.74
N LEU A 124 -14.55 15.95 -6.20
CA LEU A 124 -15.87 15.54 -5.71
C LEU A 124 -16.28 16.34 -4.48
N GLY A 125 -15.36 16.61 -3.55
CA GLY A 125 -15.61 17.48 -2.39
C GLY A 125 -16.00 18.90 -2.79
N THR A 126 -15.34 19.49 -3.79
CA THR A 126 -15.73 20.81 -4.33
C THR A 126 -17.14 20.78 -4.92
N ARG A 127 -17.51 19.72 -5.64
CA ARG A 127 -18.88 19.56 -6.18
C ARG A 127 -19.92 19.40 -5.08
N GLU A 128 -19.63 18.60 -4.06
CA GLU A 128 -20.50 18.42 -2.90
C GLU A 128 -20.78 19.77 -2.20
N GLN A 129 -19.71 20.52 -1.91
CA GLN A 129 -19.82 21.83 -1.28
C GLN A 129 -20.63 22.81 -2.13
N HIS A 130 -20.40 22.83 -3.44
CA HIS A 130 -21.20 23.65 -4.37
C HIS A 130 -22.69 23.31 -4.28
N TYR A 131 -23.06 22.03 -4.34
CA TYR A 131 -24.48 21.62 -4.25
C TYR A 131 -25.11 21.99 -2.91
N ARG A 132 -24.39 21.84 -1.79
CA ARG A 132 -24.87 22.27 -0.46
C ARG A 132 -25.13 23.79 -0.42
N GLN A 133 -24.22 24.58 -0.99
CA GLN A 133 -24.38 26.04 -1.08
C GLN A 133 -25.57 26.43 -1.97
N THR A 134 -25.77 25.75 -3.10
CA THR A 134 -26.92 26.02 -3.96
C THR A 134 -28.24 25.73 -3.24
N LEU A 135 -28.32 24.62 -2.48
CA LEU A 135 -29.50 24.31 -1.67
C LEU A 135 -29.79 25.40 -0.63
N GLN A 136 -28.76 25.85 0.11
CA GLN A 136 -28.91 26.94 1.07
C GLN A 136 -29.42 28.23 0.41
N MET A 137 -28.93 28.55 -0.79
CA MET A 137 -29.42 29.72 -1.54
C MET A 137 -30.88 29.55 -1.98
N ASN A 138 -31.29 28.34 -2.35
CA ASN A 138 -32.69 28.06 -2.69
C ASN A 138 -33.60 28.13 -1.46
N ASP A 139 -33.15 27.71 -0.28
CA ASP A 139 -33.90 27.88 0.97
C ASP A 139 -34.15 29.38 1.27
N LEU A 140 -33.15 30.24 1.04
CA LEU A 140 -33.31 31.69 1.18
C LEU A 140 -34.30 32.27 0.14
N LYS A 141 -34.23 31.81 -1.12
CA LYS A 141 -35.21 32.22 -2.15
C LYS A 141 -36.64 31.81 -1.76
N LEU A 142 -36.83 30.61 -1.24
CA LEU A 142 -38.14 30.11 -0.80
C LEU A 142 -38.68 30.93 0.38
N ALA A 143 -37.81 31.31 1.33
CA ALA A 143 -38.20 32.21 2.42
C ALA A 143 -38.68 33.56 1.88
N GLU A 144 -37.96 34.17 0.94
CA GLU A 144 -38.36 35.42 0.29
C GLU A 144 -39.69 35.30 -0.45
N TYR A 145 -39.94 34.20 -1.17
CA TYR A 145 -41.23 33.98 -1.83
C TYR A 145 -42.39 33.92 -0.84
N ASN A 146 -42.19 33.34 0.34
CA ASN A 146 -43.22 33.31 1.38
C ASN A 146 -43.52 34.72 1.92
N GLU A 147 -42.50 35.55 2.13
CA GLU A 147 -42.67 36.95 2.51
C GLU A 147 -43.40 37.74 1.42
N LEU A 148 -42.99 37.59 0.16
CA LEU A 148 -43.65 38.25 -0.97
C LEU A 148 -45.11 37.82 -1.11
N ARG A 149 -45.43 36.55 -0.86
CA ARG A 149 -46.80 36.04 -0.90
C ARG A 149 -47.68 36.70 0.16
N SER A 150 -47.12 36.96 1.34
CA SER A 150 -47.81 37.66 2.44
C SER A 150 -48.10 39.13 2.09
N HIS A 151 -47.11 39.83 1.55
CA HIS A 151 -47.22 41.25 1.23
C HIS A 151 -48.01 41.54 -0.06
N PHE A 152 -48.02 40.60 -1.01
CA PHE A 152 -48.61 40.77 -2.34
C PHE A 152 -49.55 39.62 -2.72
N PRO A 153 -50.69 39.44 -2.03
CA PRO A 153 -51.58 38.29 -2.24
C PRO A 153 -52.18 38.22 -3.65
N LEU A 154 -52.32 39.35 -4.36
CA LEU A 154 -52.77 39.38 -5.75
C LEU A 154 -51.79 38.70 -6.71
N LEU A 155 -50.50 38.56 -6.34
CA LEU A 155 -49.47 37.88 -7.12
C LEU A 155 -49.33 36.40 -6.74
N ALA A 156 -50.15 35.88 -5.82
CA ALA A 156 -50.03 34.50 -5.32
C ALA A 156 -49.90 33.44 -6.43
N PRO A 157 -50.67 33.47 -7.54
CA PRO A 157 -50.52 32.47 -8.61
C PRO A 157 -49.14 32.49 -9.28
N ILE A 158 -48.52 33.66 -9.41
CA ILE A 158 -47.19 33.82 -10.01
C ILE A 158 -46.12 33.36 -9.02
N ILE A 159 -46.28 33.72 -7.75
CA ILE A 159 -45.35 33.34 -6.68
C ILE A 159 -45.40 31.82 -6.44
N ASP A 160 -46.58 31.21 -6.42
CA ASP A 160 -46.76 29.76 -6.23
C ASP A 160 -46.08 28.97 -7.36
N LYS A 161 -46.11 29.49 -8.60
CA LYS A 161 -45.34 28.93 -9.71
C LYS A 161 -43.83 29.03 -9.47
N ALA A 162 -43.33 30.20 -9.07
CA ALA A 162 -41.90 30.39 -8.79
C ALA A 162 -41.42 29.50 -7.63
N VAL A 163 -42.26 29.29 -6.61
CA VAL A 163 -42.01 28.33 -5.52
C VAL A 163 -41.93 26.91 -6.07
N SER A 164 -42.87 26.49 -6.92
CA SER A 164 -42.85 25.16 -7.54
C SER A 164 -41.57 24.93 -8.35
N ASP A 165 -41.15 25.90 -9.16
CA ASP A 165 -39.94 25.83 -9.97
C ASP A 165 -38.69 25.71 -9.08
N ALA A 166 -38.61 26.49 -7.99
CA ALA A 166 -37.50 26.43 -7.03
C ALA A 166 -37.45 25.10 -6.25
N VAL A 167 -38.60 24.52 -5.90
CA VAL A 167 -38.67 23.19 -5.26
C VAL A 167 -38.15 22.11 -6.20
N GLU A 168 -38.49 22.18 -7.49
CA GLU A 168 -38.02 21.22 -8.48
C GLU A 168 -36.50 21.34 -8.71
N GLU A 169 -35.97 22.57 -8.78
CA GLU A 169 -34.52 22.82 -8.83
C GLU A 169 -33.81 22.20 -7.61
N SER A 170 -34.36 22.40 -6.41
CA SER A 170 -33.80 21.82 -5.18
C SER A 170 -33.81 20.29 -5.20
N ARG A 171 -34.85 19.65 -5.72
CA ARG A 171 -34.90 18.18 -5.88
C ARG A 171 -33.82 17.68 -6.84
N GLU A 172 -33.61 18.37 -7.95
CA GLU A 172 -32.56 18.02 -8.90
C GLU A 172 -31.17 18.12 -8.26
N ILE A 173 -30.91 19.19 -7.51
CA ILE A 173 -29.63 19.38 -6.79
C ILE A 173 -29.45 18.32 -5.71
N GLN A 174 -30.50 17.97 -4.96
CA GLN A 174 -30.45 16.88 -3.99
C GLN A 174 -30.07 15.54 -4.63
N GLY A 175 -30.62 15.23 -5.82
CA GLY A 175 -30.24 14.05 -6.57
C GLY A 175 -28.75 14.04 -6.97
N LYS A 176 -28.24 15.18 -7.42
CA LYS A 176 -26.81 15.35 -7.75
C LYS A 176 -25.91 15.23 -6.51
N LEU A 177 -26.33 15.81 -5.38
CA LEU A 177 -25.62 15.72 -4.10
C LEU A 177 -25.53 14.26 -3.62
N ALA A 178 -26.65 13.54 -3.61
CA ALA A 178 -26.70 12.14 -3.21
C ALA A 178 -25.80 11.24 -4.07
N ALA A 179 -25.72 11.50 -5.38
CA ALA A 179 -24.81 10.79 -6.27
C ALA A 179 -23.33 11.01 -5.89
N VAL A 180 -22.95 12.26 -5.58
CA VAL A 180 -21.59 12.60 -5.16
C VAL A 180 -21.24 12.00 -3.80
N GLU A 181 -22.13 12.14 -2.81
CA GLU A 181 -21.94 11.59 -1.46
C GLU A 181 -21.76 10.07 -1.49
N ARG A 182 -22.48 9.36 -2.36
CA ARG A 182 -22.34 7.91 -2.52
C ARG A 182 -20.96 7.51 -3.02
N ILE A 183 -20.41 8.23 -4.00
CA ILE A 183 -19.06 7.96 -4.52
C ILE A 183 -18.00 8.32 -3.48
N LEU A 184 -18.14 9.45 -2.79
CA LEU A 184 -17.24 9.85 -1.72
C LEU A 184 -17.20 8.83 -0.58
N THR A 185 -18.35 8.26 -0.21
CA THR A 185 -18.45 7.18 0.78
C THR A 185 -17.67 5.94 0.34
N VAL A 186 -17.82 5.51 -0.91
CA VAL A 186 -17.09 4.36 -1.46
C VAL A 186 -15.57 4.62 -1.44
N ILE A 187 -15.13 5.82 -1.85
CA ILE A 187 -13.72 6.21 -1.78
C ILE A 187 -13.22 6.17 -0.34
N TRP A 188 -14.01 6.67 0.62
CA TRP A 188 -13.63 6.65 2.03
C TRP A 188 -13.50 5.22 2.58
N MET A 189 -14.39 4.30 2.20
CA MET A 189 -14.30 2.88 2.56
C MET A 189 -13.08 2.17 1.98
N ILE A 190 -12.59 2.59 0.81
CA ILE A 190 -11.40 2.02 0.16
C ILE A 190 -10.11 2.60 0.80
N THR A 191 -10.15 3.87 1.19
CA THR A 191 -8.97 4.61 1.70
C THR A 191 -8.77 4.51 3.21
N THR A 192 -9.79 4.11 3.98
CA THR A 192 -9.68 3.90 5.42
C THR A 192 -9.23 2.47 5.73
N PRO A 193 -8.10 2.27 6.45
CA PRO A 193 -7.74 0.95 6.91
C PRO A 193 -8.79 0.46 7.92
N LYS A 194 -9.29 -0.77 7.75
CA LYS A 194 -10.13 -1.43 8.76
C LYS A 194 -9.32 -1.62 10.04
N GLU A 195 -9.41 -0.68 10.98
CA GLU A 195 -9.02 -0.91 12.38
C GLU A 195 -10.01 -1.90 12.99
N GLY A 196 -9.77 -3.21 12.82
CA GLY A 196 -10.70 -4.21 13.36
C GLY A 196 -10.55 -5.62 12.86
N ALA A 197 -9.33 -6.16 12.80
CA ALA A 197 -9.11 -7.60 12.69
C ALA A 197 -7.79 -8.01 13.36
N ASN A 198 -7.54 -7.54 14.59
CA ASN A 198 -6.62 -8.17 15.54
C ASN A 198 -6.82 -7.56 16.94
N LYS A 199 -7.98 -7.85 17.52
CA LYS A 199 -8.16 -7.82 18.98
C LYS A 199 -8.77 -9.15 19.39
N SER A 200 -7.94 -10.18 19.42
CA SER A 200 -8.21 -11.40 20.17
C SER A 200 -6.89 -12.06 20.53
N LEU A 201 -6.70 -12.28 21.84
CA LEU A 201 -5.70 -13.13 22.49
C LEU A 201 -4.33 -12.48 22.78
N ILE A 202 -4.28 -11.63 23.82
CA ILE A 202 -3.69 -11.98 25.12
C ILE A 202 -4.59 -11.42 26.22
#